data_AF-A0A7W9GMZ7-F1
#
_entry.id   AF-A0A7W9GMZ7-F1
#
_cell.length_a   1.000
_cell.length_b   1.000
_cell.length_c   1.000
_cell.angle_alpha   90.00
_cell.angle_beta   90.00
_cell.angle_gamma   90.00
#
_symmetry.space_group_name_H-M   'P 1'
#
loop_
_entity.id
_entity.type
_entity.pdbx_description
1 polymer ?
#
loop_
_entity_poly.entity_id
_entity_poly.type
_entity_poly.pdbx_seq_one_letter_code
_entity_poly.pdbx_strand_id
1 'polypeptide(L)'
;MAADASDLHDDALWLGGAYELAMELGERDDTRLDAALAALWAAAGVAGCQGGTDGGESWVDAPCTVAGLQRFGRLAGLVTLPRRRTVVCGARAVRQASGTDWLVFFIPVGALDLAEPRSAAFPFRGGDSLLWRRPLDRWLAGIGAQVHARVPLRLALVGPEVAGLTTARSLGGQPPAERWAAYLMPAAGGLEYHQADR
;
A
#
# COMPACT_ATOMS: atom_id res chain seq x y z
N MET A 1 18.58 -0.92 23.49
CA MET A 1 18.53 -1.60 22.18
C MET A 1 17.96 -0.60 21.20
N ALA A 2 18.51 -0.49 19.99
CA ALA A 2 17.89 0.35 18.96
C ALA A 2 16.56 -0.28 18.55
N ALA A 3 15.51 0.52 18.39
CA ALA A 3 14.24 0.03 17.87
C ALA A 3 14.45 -0.51 16.45
N ASP A 4 13.94 -1.71 16.16
CA ASP A 4 14.09 -2.39 14.88
C ASP A 4 12.78 -2.29 14.10
N ALA A 5 12.76 -1.50 13.03
CA ALA A 5 11.59 -1.31 12.18
C ALA A 5 11.17 -2.58 11.41
N SER A 6 11.94 -3.67 11.49
CA SER A 6 11.68 -4.95 10.84
C SER A 6 11.18 -6.04 11.78
N ASP A 7 10.95 -5.73 13.07
CA ASP A 7 10.37 -6.70 14.01
C ASP A 7 8.85 -6.83 13.78
N LEU A 8 8.44 -7.87 13.06
CA LEU A 8 7.01 -8.17 12.82
C LEU A 8 6.22 -8.32 14.13
N HIS A 9 6.86 -8.73 15.22
CA HIS A 9 6.23 -8.99 16.51
C HIS A 9 6.26 -7.79 17.47
N ASP A 10 6.83 -6.65 17.06
CA ASP A 10 6.69 -5.40 17.80
C ASP A 10 5.36 -4.72 17.45
N ASP A 11 4.37 -4.89 18.32
CA ASP A 11 3.04 -4.31 18.17
C ASP A 11 3.07 -2.78 17.98
N ALA A 12 4.07 -2.09 18.55
CA ALA A 12 4.17 -0.64 18.43
C ALA A 12 4.40 -0.18 16.98
N LEU A 13 5.04 -1.02 16.16
CA LEU A 13 5.28 -0.71 14.75
C LEU A 13 3.98 -0.63 13.95
N TRP A 14 2.95 -1.37 14.36
CA TRP A 14 1.67 -1.49 13.66
C TRP A 14 0.65 -0.41 14.04
N LEU A 15 1.01 0.50 14.96
CA LEU A 15 0.16 1.59 15.42
C LEU A 15 0.31 2.85 14.55
N GLY A 16 -0.68 3.75 14.64
CA GLY A 16 -0.60 5.11 14.08
C GLY A 16 -1.07 5.25 12.63
N GLY A 17 -1.68 4.21 12.05
CA GLY A 17 -2.13 4.19 10.65
C GLY A 17 -1.04 3.70 9.70
N ALA A 18 -1.21 3.97 8.42
CA ALA A 18 -0.28 3.51 7.40
C ALA A 18 -0.10 4.46 6.20
N TYR A 19 1.06 4.31 5.56
CA TYR A 19 1.32 4.84 4.23
C TYR A 19 1.00 3.76 3.20
N GLU A 20 0.13 4.06 2.25
CA GLU A 20 -0.53 3.04 1.44
C GLU A 20 -0.29 3.23 -0.06
N LEU A 21 -0.31 2.10 -0.76
CA LEU A 21 -0.66 1.97 -2.17
C LEU A 21 -1.98 1.21 -2.23
N ALA A 22 -3.07 1.90 -2.56
CA ALA A 22 -4.41 1.32 -2.70
C ALA A 22 -4.76 1.17 -4.18
N MET A 23 -4.96 -0.06 -4.65
CA MET A 23 -5.18 -0.38 -6.07
C MET A 23 -6.60 -0.90 -6.29
N GLU A 24 -7.38 -0.20 -7.12
CA GLU A 24 -8.71 -0.62 -7.58
C GLU A 24 -8.55 -1.60 -8.74
N LEU A 25 -8.92 -2.88 -8.54
CA LEU A 25 -8.74 -3.94 -9.54
C LEU A 25 -9.94 -4.05 -10.49
N GLY A 26 -11.14 -3.85 -9.96
CA GLY A 26 -12.40 -3.99 -10.69
C GLY A 26 -13.44 -4.78 -9.92
N GLU A 27 -14.40 -5.40 -10.61
CA GLU A 27 -15.43 -6.22 -9.96
C GLU A 27 -14.82 -7.36 -9.13
N ARG A 28 -15.61 -7.97 -8.25
CA ARG A 28 -15.11 -9.04 -7.39
C ARG A 28 -14.61 -10.22 -8.20
N ASP A 29 -13.35 -10.59 -8.00
CA ASP A 29 -12.69 -11.64 -8.76
C ASP A 29 -11.46 -12.14 -7.97
N ASP A 30 -11.61 -13.30 -7.33
CA ASP A 30 -10.57 -13.91 -6.50
C ASP A 30 -9.32 -14.27 -7.33
N THR A 31 -9.48 -14.66 -8.60
CA THR A 31 -8.34 -14.98 -9.48
C THR A 31 -7.57 -13.71 -9.83
N ARG A 32 -8.25 -12.61 -10.15
CA ARG A 32 -7.61 -11.31 -10.38
C ARG A 32 -6.92 -10.79 -9.12
N LEU A 33 -7.57 -10.91 -7.96
CA LEU A 33 -7.02 -10.47 -6.68
C LEU A 33 -5.76 -11.27 -6.30
N ASP A 34 -5.75 -12.59 -6.54
CA ASP A 34 -4.60 -13.45 -6.27
C ASP A 34 -3.42 -13.13 -7.20
N ALA A 35 -3.69 -12.95 -8.49
CA ALA A 35 -2.69 -12.49 -9.46
C ALA A 35 -2.11 -11.11 -9.08
N ALA A 36 -2.95 -10.19 -8.62
CA ALA A 36 -2.52 -8.86 -8.18
C ALA A 36 -1.66 -8.93 -6.90
N LEU A 37 -2.03 -9.78 -5.94
CA LEU A 37 -1.26 -10.01 -4.71
C LEU A 37 0.12 -10.58 -5.02
N ALA A 38 0.20 -11.61 -5.88
CA ALA A 38 1.47 -12.20 -6.29
C ALA A 38 2.36 -11.19 -7.03
N ALA A 39 1.77 -10.41 -7.96
CA ALA A 39 2.49 -9.35 -8.66
C ALA A 39 2.98 -8.26 -7.71
N LEU A 40 2.17 -7.88 -6.72
CA LEU A 40 2.52 -6.91 -5.68
C LEU A 40 3.71 -7.39 -4.84
N TRP A 41 3.63 -8.61 -4.29
CA TRP A 41 4.69 -9.17 -3.44
C TRP A 41 6.03 -9.21 -4.19
N ALA A 42 6.01 -9.64 -5.45
CA ALA A 42 7.18 -9.71 -6.30
C ALA A 42 7.73 -8.31 -6.66
N ALA A 43 6.87 -7.38 -7.08
CA ALA A 43 7.28 -6.03 -7.49
C ALA A 43 7.84 -5.20 -6.32
N ALA A 44 7.28 -5.37 -5.12
CA ALA A 44 7.77 -4.74 -3.91
C ALA A 44 9.01 -5.43 -3.34
N GLY A 45 9.29 -6.68 -3.74
CA GLY A 45 10.38 -7.47 -3.19
C GLY A 45 10.17 -7.85 -1.73
N VAL A 46 8.93 -8.18 -1.35
CA VAL A 46 8.58 -8.52 0.03
C VAL A 46 9.17 -9.88 0.39
N ALA A 47 9.90 -9.93 1.50
CA ALA A 47 10.44 -11.15 2.08
C ALA A 47 9.49 -11.69 3.16
N GLY A 48 9.22 -13.00 3.08
CA GLY A 48 8.30 -13.68 3.99
C GLY A 48 6.83 -13.39 3.68
N CYS A 49 5.97 -14.16 4.34
CA CYS A 49 4.53 -13.95 4.33
C CYS A 49 3.93 -14.53 5.61
N GLN A 50 3.43 -13.66 6.47
CA GLN A 50 2.75 -14.02 7.70
C GLN A 50 1.32 -13.47 7.70
N GLY A 51 0.39 -14.22 8.25
CA GLY A 51 -0.99 -13.81 8.45
C GLY A 51 -1.21 -13.36 9.89
N GLY A 52 -2.03 -12.33 10.08
CA GLY A 52 -2.46 -11.89 11.40
C GLY A 52 -3.89 -11.37 11.33
N THR A 53 -4.66 -11.53 12.39
CA THR A 53 -6.05 -11.06 12.46
C THR A 53 -6.13 -9.60 12.93
N ASP A 54 -7.19 -8.92 12.51
CA ASP A 54 -7.56 -7.64 13.10
C ASP A 54 -7.91 -7.87 14.58
N GLY A 55 -7.11 -7.34 15.49
CA GLY A 55 -7.25 -7.56 16.94
C GLY A 55 -5.99 -8.05 17.66
N GLY A 56 -4.94 -8.46 16.93
CA GLY A 56 -3.57 -8.49 17.48
C GLY A 56 -3.09 -9.77 18.16
N GLU A 57 -3.48 -10.96 17.71
CA GLU A 57 -3.08 -12.21 18.39
C GLU A 57 -1.85 -12.92 17.79
N SER A 58 -0.90 -12.16 17.23
CA SER A 58 0.38 -12.60 16.64
C SER A 58 0.37 -12.93 15.14
N TRP A 59 1.49 -12.62 14.49
CA TRP A 59 1.78 -13.00 13.10
C TRP A 59 2.24 -14.46 13.03
N VAL A 60 1.63 -15.23 12.13
CA VAL A 60 1.95 -16.65 11.91
C VAL A 60 2.22 -16.91 10.43
N ASP A 61 3.04 -17.92 10.11
CA ASP A 61 3.31 -18.26 8.71
C ASP A 61 2.02 -18.50 7.91
N ALA A 62 1.93 -17.87 6.74
CA ALA A 62 0.76 -17.93 5.89
C ALA A 62 1.14 -18.03 4.41
N PRO A 63 0.35 -18.74 3.59
CA PRO A 63 0.52 -18.67 2.15
C PRO A 63 0.22 -17.24 1.66
N CYS A 64 1.07 -16.72 0.77
CA CYS A 64 0.87 -15.43 0.11
C CYS A 64 -0.19 -15.55 -0.99
N THR A 65 -1.44 -15.78 -0.60
CA THR A 65 -2.58 -16.00 -1.51
C THR A 65 -3.82 -15.27 -1.01
N VAL A 66 -4.84 -15.15 -1.88
CA VAL A 66 -6.16 -14.63 -1.50
C VAL A 66 -6.81 -15.46 -0.40
N ALA A 67 -6.63 -16.79 -0.40
CA ALA A 67 -7.11 -17.64 0.68
C ALA A 67 -6.44 -17.28 2.03
N GLY A 68 -5.14 -16.94 2.00
CA GLY A 68 -4.43 -16.39 3.15
C GLY A 68 -5.04 -15.06 3.61
N LEU A 69 -5.24 -14.12 2.69
CA LEU A 69 -5.90 -12.84 3.00
C LEU A 69 -7.31 -13.02 3.57
N GLN A 70 -8.11 -13.94 3.04
CA GLN A 70 -9.47 -14.19 3.54
C GLN A 70 -9.47 -14.82 4.93
N ARG A 71 -8.51 -15.72 5.20
CA ARG A 71 -8.37 -16.40 6.49
C ARG A 71 -7.90 -15.44 7.59
N PHE A 72 -6.91 -14.61 7.29
CA PHE A 72 -6.24 -13.78 8.29
C PHE A 72 -6.74 -12.33 8.27
N GLY A 73 -7.30 -11.84 7.17
CA GLY A 73 -7.69 -10.43 6.98
C GLY A 73 -6.54 -9.58 6.43
N ARG A 74 -5.31 -9.84 6.90
CA ARG A 74 -4.08 -9.17 6.45
C ARG A 74 -2.92 -10.14 6.36
N LEU A 75 -2.01 -9.83 5.44
CA LEU A 75 -0.71 -10.47 5.30
C LEU A 75 0.39 -9.46 5.60
N ALA A 76 1.52 -9.93 6.11
CA ALA A 76 2.69 -9.13 6.44
C ALA A 76 3.98 -9.76 5.95
N GLY A 77 5.00 -8.93 5.79
CA GLY A 77 6.35 -9.33 5.46
C GLY A 77 7.31 -8.16 5.62
N LEU A 78 8.50 -8.30 5.08
CA LEU A 78 9.54 -7.29 5.16
C LEU A 78 9.81 -6.69 3.78
N VAL A 79 9.93 -5.37 3.70
CA VAL A 79 10.25 -4.67 2.46
C VAL A 79 11.42 -3.71 2.65
N THR A 80 12.24 -3.58 1.61
CA THR A 80 13.34 -2.60 1.60
C THR A 80 12.88 -1.30 0.95
N LEU A 81 12.84 -0.23 1.73
CA LEU A 81 12.50 1.12 1.25
C LEU A 81 13.60 1.68 0.33
N PRO A 82 13.32 2.72 -0.49
CA PRO A 82 14.30 3.33 -1.40
C PRO A 82 15.62 3.77 -0.76
N ARG A 83 15.62 4.10 0.54
CA ARG A 83 16.81 4.45 1.32
C ARG A 83 17.52 3.25 1.96
N ARG A 84 17.23 2.04 1.49
CA ARG A 84 17.81 0.75 1.93
C ARG A 84 17.58 0.43 3.41
N ARG A 85 16.46 0.90 3.96
CA ARG A 85 15.96 0.49 5.28
C ARG A 85 14.93 -0.61 5.08
N THR A 86 15.10 -1.73 5.77
CA THR A 86 14.10 -2.78 5.82
C THR A 86 13.08 -2.45 6.89
N VAL A 87 11.80 -2.56 6.55
CA VAL A 87 10.67 -2.30 7.47
C VAL A 87 9.63 -3.41 7.35
N VAL A 88 8.80 -3.55 8.37
CA VAL A 88 7.55 -4.31 8.26
C VAL A 88 6.61 -3.62 7.27
N CYS A 89 5.89 -4.44 6.50
CA CYS A 89 4.83 -4.00 5.60
C CYS A 89 3.70 -5.04 5.62
N GLY A 90 2.55 -4.68 5.06
CA GLY A 90 1.48 -5.63 4.86
C GLY A 90 0.62 -5.37 3.65
N ALA A 91 -0.30 -6.29 3.40
CA ALA A 91 -1.40 -6.08 2.48
C ALA A 91 -2.72 -6.58 3.05
N ARG A 92 -3.80 -5.96 2.59
CA ARG A 92 -5.19 -6.36 2.87
C ARG A 92 -6.04 -6.20 1.62
N ALA A 93 -7.07 -7.03 1.50
CA ALA A 93 -8.10 -6.86 0.49
C ALA A 93 -9.27 -6.05 1.06
N VAL A 94 -9.74 -5.05 0.32
CA VAL A 94 -10.97 -4.32 0.65
C VAL A 94 -12.01 -4.64 -0.41
N ARG A 95 -13.03 -5.40 -0.01
CA ARG A 95 -14.16 -5.75 -0.88
C ARG A 95 -15.30 -4.79 -0.62
N GLN A 96 -15.51 -3.84 -1.53
CA GLN A 96 -16.57 -2.84 -1.37
C GLN A 96 -17.95 -3.46 -1.52
N ALA A 97 -18.96 -2.87 -0.86
CA ALA A 97 -20.36 -3.27 -0.99
C ALA A 97 -20.89 -3.11 -2.44
N SER A 98 -20.30 -2.21 -3.21
CA SER A 98 -20.54 -2.04 -4.65
C SER A 98 -20.15 -3.26 -5.49
N GLY A 99 -19.35 -4.18 -4.92
CA GLY A 99 -18.81 -5.34 -5.63
C GLY A 99 -17.38 -5.14 -6.14
N THR A 100 -16.75 -3.98 -5.92
CA THR A 100 -15.37 -3.71 -6.38
C THR A 100 -14.32 -4.22 -5.39
N ASP A 101 -13.30 -4.90 -5.89
CA ASP A 101 -12.14 -5.34 -5.13
C ASP A 101 -10.99 -4.32 -5.20
N TRP A 102 -10.43 -4.05 -4.03
CA TRP A 102 -9.22 -3.27 -3.85
C TRP A 102 -8.14 -4.12 -3.17
N LEU A 103 -6.90 -3.96 -3.62
CA LEU A 103 -5.72 -4.49 -2.93
C LEU A 103 -4.95 -3.31 -2.34
N VAL A 104 -4.76 -3.31 -1.02
CA VAL A 104 -4.05 -2.26 -0.30
C VAL A 104 -2.74 -2.82 0.19
N PHE A 105 -1.62 -2.32 -0.33
CA PHE A 105 -0.29 -2.50 0.25
C PHE A 105 -0.02 -1.35 1.20
N PHE A 106 0.56 -1.62 2.37
CA PHE A 106 0.74 -0.60 3.38
C PHE A 106 2.03 -0.78 4.17
N ILE A 107 2.63 0.34 4.54
CA ILE A 107 3.75 0.44 5.49
C ILE A 107 3.18 1.11 6.75
N PRO A 108 3.17 0.43 7.89
CA PRO A 108 2.72 1.02 9.15
C PRO A 108 3.51 2.28 9.52
N VAL A 109 2.85 3.28 10.08
CA VAL A 109 3.49 4.55 10.48
C VAL A 109 4.57 4.32 11.54
N GLY A 110 4.34 3.46 12.53
CA GLY A 110 5.35 3.14 13.55
C GLY A 110 6.67 2.61 12.95
N ALA A 111 6.58 1.75 11.93
CA ALA A 111 7.75 1.27 11.19
C ALA A 111 8.38 2.36 10.30
N LEU A 112 7.54 3.18 9.65
CA LEU A 112 8.00 4.26 8.79
C LEU A 112 8.76 5.34 9.58
N ASP A 113 8.30 5.70 10.77
CA ASP A 113 8.90 6.72 11.63
C ASP A 113 10.32 6.35 12.07
N LEU A 114 10.57 5.06 12.32
CA LEU A 114 11.92 4.57 12.62
C LEU A 114 12.84 4.62 11.38
N ALA A 115 12.30 4.36 10.19
CA ALA A 115 13.07 4.30 8.95
C ALA A 115 13.28 5.66 8.28
N GLU A 116 12.36 6.60 8.49
CA GLU A 116 12.35 7.95 7.94
C GLU A 116 11.91 8.93 9.04
N PRO A 117 12.79 9.36 9.95
CA PRO A 117 12.42 10.22 11.09
C PRO A 117 11.72 11.53 10.74
N ARG A 118 11.80 11.97 9.47
CA ARG A 118 11.03 13.12 8.95
C ARG A 118 9.53 12.85 8.82
N SER A 119 9.09 11.59 8.91
CA SER A 119 7.68 11.20 8.93
C SER A 119 7.05 11.31 10.32
N ALA A 120 7.80 11.51 11.40
CA ALA A 120 7.36 11.42 12.80
C ALA A 120 6.30 12.44 13.28
N ALA A 121 5.55 13.07 12.37
CA ALA A 121 4.47 14.01 12.64
C ALA A 121 3.24 13.73 11.75
N PHE A 122 2.57 12.60 11.99
CA PHE A 122 1.24 12.36 11.41
C PHE A 122 0.17 13.22 12.13
N PRO A 123 -0.80 13.81 11.41
CA PRO A 123 -0.96 13.82 9.96
C PRO A 123 0.13 14.66 9.29
N PHE A 124 0.68 14.15 8.18
CA PHE A 124 1.76 14.83 7.46
C PHE A 124 1.24 16.17 6.90
N ARG A 125 1.51 17.27 7.60
CA ARG A 125 1.03 18.61 7.24
C ARG A 125 2.18 19.48 6.73
N GLY A 126 1.95 20.19 5.64
CA GLY A 126 2.85 21.23 5.10
C GLY A 126 3.77 20.77 3.97
N GLY A 127 4.30 21.75 3.23
CA GLY A 127 5.12 21.52 2.03
C GLY A 127 6.41 20.74 2.27
N ASP A 128 6.96 20.78 3.49
CA ASP A 128 8.15 20.01 3.87
C ASP A 128 7.90 18.50 3.90
N SER A 129 6.65 18.07 4.11
CA SER A 129 6.29 16.65 4.07
C SER A 129 6.50 16.04 2.67
N LEU A 130 6.31 16.83 1.60
CA LEU A 130 6.50 16.37 0.22
C LEU A 130 7.96 15.99 -0.06
N LEU A 131 8.93 16.56 0.66
CA LEU A 131 10.36 16.29 0.43
C LEU A 131 10.72 14.84 0.73
N TRP A 132 10.14 14.25 1.77
CA TRP A 132 10.37 12.85 2.11
C TRP A 132 9.33 11.92 1.49
N ARG A 133 8.09 12.38 1.28
CA ARG A 133 7.00 11.60 0.66
C ARG A 133 7.27 11.30 -0.80
N ARG A 134 7.73 12.27 -1.62
CA ARG A 134 7.90 12.08 -3.07
C ARG A 134 8.75 10.86 -3.46
N PRO A 135 9.92 10.61 -2.83
CA PRO A 135 10.66 9.37 -3.08
C PRO A 135 9.86 8.10 -2.76
N LEU A 136 9.11 8.09 -1.64
CA LEU A 136 8.26 6.97 -1.25
C LEU A 136 7.08 6.80 -2.23
N ASP A 137 6.43 7.91 -2.60
CA ASP A 137 5.31 7.93 -3.53
C ASP A 137 5.71 7.37 -4.90
N ARG A 138 6.87 7.77 -5.42
CA ARG A 138 7.39 7.28 -6.70
C ARG A 138 7.72 5.79 -6.64
N TRP A 139 8.25 5.32 -5.51
CA TRP A 139 8.54 3.91 -5.32
C TRP A 139 7.26 3.07 -5.27
N LEU A 140 6.27 3.49 -4.48
CA LEU A 140 4.94 2.87 -4.45
C LEU A 140 4.24 2.94 -5.81
N ALA A 141 4.34 4.06 -6.52
CA ALA A 141 3.83 4.18 -7.89
C ALA A 141 4.53 3.22 -8.86
N GLY A 142 5.85 3.03 -8.71
CA GLY A 142 6.61 2.04 -9.48
C GLY A 142 6.16 0.61 -9.23
N ILE A 143 5.77 0.27 -8.00
CA ILE A 143 5.14 -1.02 -7.67
C ILE A 143 3.78 -1.12 -8.36
N GLY A 144 2.93 -0.11 -8.23
CA GLY A 144 1.61 -0.07 -8.89
C GLY A 144 1.70 -0.22 -10.41
N ALA A 145 2.70 0.41 -11.04
CA ALA A 145 2.97 0.26 -12.47
C ALA A 145 3.35 -1.18 -12.87
N GLN A 146 4.18 -1.85 -12.08
CA GLN A 146 4.55 -3.24 -12.31
C GLN A 146 3.38 -4.20 -12.11
N VAL A 147 2.54 -3.95 -11.09
CA VAL A 147 1.29 -4.71 -10.89
C VAL A 147 0.37 -4.52 -12.09
N HIS A 148 0.16 -3.28 -12.54
CA HIS A 148 -0.69 -2.97 -13.70
C HIS A 148 -0.26 -3.68 -14.99
N ALA A 149 1.04 -3.81 -15.22
CA ALA A 149 1.58 -4.54 -16.37
C ALA A 149 1.19 -6.03 -16.38
N ARG A 150 0.77 -6.60 -15.24
CA ARG A 150 0.30 -7.98 -15.10
C ARG A 150 -1.21 -8.07 -14.93
N VAL A 151 -1.78 -7.14 -14.16
CA VAL A 151 -3.19 -7.08 -13.80
C VAL A 151 -3.66 -5.64 -13.98
N PRO A 152 -4.41 -5.34 -15.06
CA PRO A 152 -4.87 -3.98 -15.31
C PRO A 152 -5.68 -3.42 -14.14
N LEU A 153 -5.23 -2.26 -13.65
CA LEU A 153 -5.87 -1.48 -12.59
C LEU A 153 -6.87 -0.49 -13.19
N ARG A 154 -7.97 -0.19 -12.47
CA ARG A 154 -8.87 0.92 -12.78
C ARG A 154 -8.34 2.26 -12.26
N LEU A 155 -7.66 2.22 -11.11
CA LEU A 155 -7.07 3.35 -10.41
C LEU A 155 -6.07 2.80 -9.38
N ALA A 156 -5.01 3.54 -9.09
CA ALA A 156 -4.32 3.38 -7.82
C ALA A 156 -4.03 4.73 -7.14
N LEU A 157 -4.01 4.71 -5.82
CA LEU A 157 -3.78 5.86 -4.96
C LEU A 157 -2.55 5.58 -4.10
N VAL A 158 -1.77 6.62 -3.84
CA VAL A 158 -0.57 6.54 -3.01
C VAL A 158 -0.57 7.67 -1.99
N GLY A 159 -0.42 7.34 -0.71
CA GLY A 159 -0.40 8.32 0.36
C GLY A 159 -0.81 7.77 1.72
N PRO A 160 -0.91 8.62 2.75
CA PRO A 160 -1.46 8.23 4.04
C PRO A 160 -2.94 7.85 3.94
N GLU A 161 -3.32 6.66 4.41
CA GLU A 161 -4.73 6.24 4.56
C GLU A 161 -5.60 6.56 3.32
N VAL A 162 -5.12 6.18 2.13
CA VAL A 162 -5.78 6.55 0.86
C VAL A 162 -6.84 5.53 0.42
N ALA A 163 -6.88 4.35 1.03
CA ALA A 163 -7.93 3.38 0.79
C ALA A 163 -9.31 3.98 1.11
N GLY A 164 -10.21 4.04 0.12
CA GLY A 164 -11.55 4.61 0.26
C GLY A 164 -11.65 6.12 0.01
N LEU A 165 -10.55 6.81 -0.30
CA LEU A 165 -10.55 8.25 -0.60
C LEU A 165 -11.41 8.60 -1.83
N THR A 166 -11.32 7.78 -2.89
CA THR A 166 -12.12 7.94 -4.11
C THR A 166 -12.15 6.64 -4.91
N THR A 167 -12.81 6.64 -6.06
CA THR A 167 -12.86 5.53 -7.01
C THR A 167 -12.57 6.02 -8.42
N ALA A 168 -12.17 5.11 -9.32
CA ALA A 168 -11.99 5.40 -10.73
C ALA A 168 -13.26 6.00 -11.34
N ARG A 169 -14.43 5.47 -10.96
CA ARG A 169 -15.74 5.96 -11.38
C ARG A 169 -15.98 7.41 -10.96
N SER A 170 -15.67 7.75 -9.71
CA SER A 170 -15.90 9.10 -9.17
C SER A 170 -14.98 10.15 -9.80
N LEU A 171 -13.76 9.77 -10.18
CA LEU A 171 -12.80 10.68 -10.81
C LEU A 171 -13.12 11.01 -12.27
N GLY A 172 -13.91 10.17 -12.96
CA GLY A 172 -14.28 10.42 -14.35
C GLY A 172 -13.09 10.52 -15.31
N GLY A 173 -11.98 9.85 -14.98
CA GLY A 173 -10.76 9.85 -15.82
C GLY A 173 -9.90 11.11 -15.70
N GLN A 174 -10.12 11.98 -14.71
CA GLN A 174 -9.26 13.13 -14.43
C GLN A 174 -8.83 13.14 -12.96
N PRO A 175 -7.56 13.46 -12.66
CA PRO A 175 -7.15 13.66 -11.28
C PRO A 175 -7.76 14.97 -10.73
N PRO A 176 -7.96 15.09 -9.40
CA PRO A 176 -8.44 16.34 -8.83
C PRO A 176 -7.39 17.46 -9.00
N ALA A 177 -7.87 18.71 -9.01
CA ALA A 177 -7.02 19.89 -9.13
C ALA A 177 -6.02 19.97 -7.97
N GLU A 178 -6.49 19.70 -6.75
CA GLU A 178 -5.67 19.58 -5.54
C GLU A 178 -5.51 18.11 -5.15
N ARG A 179 -4.27 17.67 -4.90
CA ARG A 179 -3.92 16.26 -4.72
C ARG A 179 -3.18 16.05 -3.40
N TRP A 180 -3.94 15.59 -2.41
CA TRP A 180 -3.41 15.12 -1.11
C TRP A 180 -2.73 13.75 -1.20
N ALA A 181 -3.08 12.98 -2.22
CA ALA A 181 -2.49 11.70 -2.58
C ALA A 181 -1.90 11.76 -4.00
N ALA A 182 -1.00 10.85 -4.32
CA ALA A 182 -0.63 10.59 -5.70
C ALA A 182 -1.65 9.63 -6.34
N TYR A 183 -1.84 9.78 -7.65
CA TYR A 183 -2.79 9.00 -8.45
C TYR A 183 -2.05 8.29 -9.57
N LEU A 184 -2.41 7.03 -9.82
CA LEU A 184 -2.04 6.29 -11.01
C LEU A 184 -3.30 6.00 -11.81
N MET A 185 -3.40 6.59 -12.99
CA MET A 185 -4.61 6.54 -13.82
C MET A 185 -4.31 5.82 -15.14
N PRO A 186 -5.16 4.89 -15.60
CA PRO A 186 -4.96 4.23 -16.88
C PRO A 186 -5.01 5.23 -18.04
N ALA A 187 -4.03 5.14 -18.94
CA ALA A 187 -3.90 5.91 -20.17
C ALA A 187 -3.51 4.98 -21.34
N ALA A 188 -3.53 5.50 -22.57
CA ALA A 188 -3.30 4.70 -23.79
C ALA A 188 -1.97 3.93 -23.81
N GLY A 189 -0.99 4.30 -22.98
CA GLY A 189 0.33 3.67 -22.88
C GLY A 189 0.65 2.99 -21.53
N GLY A 190 -0.32 2.84 -20.62
CA GLY A 190 -0.09 2.24 -19.29
C GLY A 190 -0.73 3.06 -18.17
N LEU A 191 0.02 3.30 -17.09
CA LEU A 191 -0.42 4.18 -16.00
C LEU A 191 0.27 5.54 -16.05
N GLU A 192 -0.52 6.60 -16.03
CA GLU A 192 -0.06 7.97 -15.84
C GLU A 192 0.03 8.27 -14.35
N TYR A 193 1.19 8.78 -13.90
CA TYR A 193 1.43 9.15 -12.51
C TYR A 193 1.20 10.65 -12.29
N HIS A 194 0.21 10.98 -11.47
CA HIS A 194 -0.06 12.34 -11.02
C HIS A 194 0.37 12.50 -9.56
N GLN A 195 1.47 13.21 -9.34
CA GLN A 195 2.04 13.41 -8.00
C GLN A 195 1.11 14.21 -7.06
N ALA A 196 1.21 13.93 -5.76
CA ALA A 196 0.64 14.77 -4.71
C ALA A 196 1.25 16.19 -4.74
N ASP A 197 0.43 17.19 -4.47
CA ASP A 197 0.82 18.60 -4.38
C ASP A 197 0.39 19.30 -3.08
N ARG A 198 -0.24 18.56 -2.16
CA ARG A 198 -0.59 19.00 -0.81
C ARG A 198 0.09 18.17 0.29
#